data_AF-A0A1Y2RB16-F1
#
_entry.id   AF-A0A1Y2RB16-F1
#
_cell.length_a   1.000
_cell.length_b   1.000
_cell.length_c   1.000
_cell.angle_alpha   90.00
_cell.angle_beta   90.00
_cell.angle_gamma   90.00
#
_symmetry.space_group_name_H-M   'P 1'
#
loop_
_entity.id
_entity.type
_entity.pdbx_description
1 polymer ?
#
loop_
_entity_poly.entity_id
_entity_poly.type
_entity_poly.pdbx_seq_one_letter_code
_entity_poly.pdbx_strand_id
1 'polypeptide(L)'
;MTDENAIALQEQLIRLGLGDQAGELYMNRNNPQKEFSIVWSAQKDDDLLQYCLRFERESKDAFRLKEYELTIRTIPLPTSYSLLNEELMIADAMTNAYLSGNEEAGDYEFCLATKQKLKELHQAEPAAAELFMFKYWPQSMYKEFIPDDSSLKQRYEITLWVEAKGDNTMRAAVAYQYIKQMNREHVIADELLTIAKNEMQNGNHFIAYNQINYFLDKPDMYFFKYKEEANEFSDNNISEYDNYKVIHAESMDELLKQIPYGEQLKIQLLTNKFQTMNEQNLKYLQDNIKYHGFGEGLNPELESQLAKGSAEFTLAFKTEVNKKEIEATLHFKKSDTTDMYFFNKYDSKVKNERNEDMAQTFYINKGSGVTLKEAYNLLNGRAVHKELTNKEDQKYKAWIQLDFSTKDKHGNYERKQYHENYGYDLKEALSFYPIKDMMKEEDMKTLVRSLEKGNVQMVTLDTPGKEIKVFIEANPQYKSINLYNGKMERLDQDQRQEMMRQPEMKEGKGQDKSKEQKQELGGEDKGEKKLGKGKKAGSDDESKGLVTKKRNNHNRGMGVH
;
A
#
# COMPACT_ATOMS: atom_id res chain seq x y z
N MET A 1 -26.37 -7.01 28.35
CA MET A 1 -25.58 -6.02 27.59
C MET A 1 -26.49 -4.96 26.98
N THR A 2 -25.96 -3.75 26.76
CA THR A 2 -26.65 -2.69 25.99
C THR A 2 -26.79 -3.07 24.51
N ASP A 3 -27.70 -2.41 23.78
CA ASP A 3 -27.81 -2.57 22.32
C ASP A 3 -26.52 -2.16 21.61
N GLU A 4 -25.91 -1.07 22.06
CA GLU A 4 -24.63 -0.57 21.53
C GLU A 4 -23.51 -1.60 21.67
N ASN A 5 -23.40 -2.27 22.83
CA ASN A 5 -22.41 -3.33 23.03
C ASN A 5 -22.68 -4.55 22.15
N ALA A 6 -23.95 -4.94 21.97
CA ALA A 6 -24.32 -6.05 21.09
C ALA A 6 -23.96 -5.74 19.62
N ILE A 7 -24.26 -4.52 19.14
CA ILE A 7 -23.92 -4.07 17.78
C ILE A 7 -22.40 -4.06 17.60
N ALA A 8 -21.64 -3.51 18.54
CA ALA A 8 -20.18 -3.46 18.47
C ALA A 8 -19.56 -4.87 18.42
N LEU A 9 -20.07 -5.82 19.21
CA LEU A 9 -19.63 -7.21 19.17
C LEU A 9 -20.00 -7.89 17.84
N GLN A 10 -21.20 -7.63 17.31
CA GLN A 10 -21.61 -8.15 16.00
C GLN A 10 -20.68 -7.64 14.89
N GLU A 11 -20.38 -6.34 14.87
CA GLU A 11 -19.42 -5.76 13.92
C GLU A 11 -18.03 -6.37 14.08
N GLN A 12 -17.58 -6.60 15.31
CA GLN A 12 -16.31 -7.28 15.58
C GLN A 12 -16.32 -8.70 14.99
N LEU A 13 -17.37 -9.49 15.23
CA LEU A 13 -17.48 -10.84 14.67
C LEU A 13 -17.52 -10.85 13.14
N ILE A 14 -18.23 -9.90 12.51
CA ILE A 14 -18.23 -9.73 11.05
C ILE A 14 -16.80 -9.49 10.54
N ARG A 15 -16.02 -8.60 11.18
CA ARG A 15 -14.63 -8.33 10.80
C ARG A 15 -13.73 -9.56 10.95
N LEU A 16 -14.02 -10.45 11.90
CA LEU A 16 -13.30 -11.71 12.10
C LEU A 16 -13.72 -12.82 11.14
N GLY A 17 -14.78 -12.63 10.34
CA GLY A 17 -15.36 -13.66 9.48
C GLY A 17 -16.26 -14.66 10.24
N LEU A 18 -16.84 -14.23 11.36
CA LEU A 18 -17.68 -15.00 12.27
C LEU A 18 -19.11 -14.41 12.39
N GLY A 19 -19.53 -13.61 11.40
CA GLY A 19 -20.70 -12.74 11.48
C GLY A 19 -22.07 -13.43 11.48
N ASP A 20 -22.17 -14.65 10.97
CA ASP A 20 -23.44 -15.39 10.85
C ASP A 20 -24.06 -15.74 12.21
N GLN A 21 -23.28 -15.65 13.29
CA GLN A 21 -23.70 -15.94 14.66
C GLN A 21 -24.28 -14.73 15.40
N ALA A 22 -24.60 -13.65 14.68
CA ALA A 22 -25.17 -12.44 15.26
C ALA A 22 -26.45 -12.71 16.07
N GLY A 23 -27.31 -13.62 15.60
CA GLY A 23 -28.57 -13.98 16.28
C GLY A 23 -28.36 -14.57 17.68
N GLU A 24 -27.38 -15.47 17.83
CA GLU A 24 -26.99 -16.11 19.09
C GLU A 24 -26.50 -15.10 20.14
N LEU A 25 -25.85 -14.02 19.67
CA LEU A 25 -25.33 -12.95 20.52
C LEU A 25 -26.47 -12.15 21.16
N TYR A 26 -27.54 -11.88 20.40
CA TYR A 26 -28.75 -11.22 20.92
C TYR A 26 -29.55 -12.10 21.90
N MET A 27 -29.58 -13.42 21.69
CA MET A 27 -30.21 -14.35 22.63
C MET A 27 -29.51 -14.35 24.00
N ASN A 28 -28.20 -14.09 24.02
CA ASN A 28 -27.41 -14.01 25.24
C ASN A 28 -27.37 -12.61 25.89
N ARG A 29 -28.16 -11.65 25.38
CA ARG A 29 -28.14 -10.26 25.85
C ARG A 29 -28.42 -10.11 27.35
N ASN A 30 -29.34 -10.92 27.87
CA ASN A 30 -29.76 -10.91 29.27
C ASN A 30 -29.11 -12.04 30.08
N ASN A 31 -28.06 -12.67 29.57
CA ASN A 31 -27.40 -13.76 30.26
C ASN A 31 -26.95 -13.28 31.66
N PRO A 32 -27.36 -13.93 32.76
CA PRO A 32 -27.01 -13.50 34.11
C PRO A 32 -25.60 -13.92 34.53
N GLN A 33 -24.95 -14.81 33.77
CA GLN A 33 -23.63 -15.34 34.09
C GLN A 33 -22.51 -14.35 33.75
N LYS A 34 -21.32 -14.59 34.33
CA LYS A 34 -20.12 -13.80 34.05
C LYS A 34 -19.51 -14.10 32.69
N GLU A 35 -19.76 -15.28 32.14
CA GLU A 35 -19.25 -15.73 30.86
C GLU A 35 -20.33 -16.50 30.12
N PHE A 36 -20.25 -16.55 28.79
CA PHE A 36 -21.06 -17.42 27.96
C PHE A 36 -20.29 -17.83 26.71
N SER A 37 -20.79 -18.85 26.00
CA SER A 37 -20.16 -19.33 24.78
C SER A 37 -21.15 -19.55 23.66
N ILE A 38 -20.70 -19.34 22.43
CA ILE A 38 -21.43 -19.64 21.20
C ILE A 38 -20.63 -20.70 20.44
N VAL A 39 -21.25 -21.82 20.09
CA VAL A 39 -20.60 -22.96 19.45
C VAL A 39 -21.35 -23.33 18.18
N TRP A 40 -20.61 -23.56 17.09
CA TRP A 40 -21.19 -24.12 15.87
C TRP A 40 -20.14 -24.92 15.10
N SER A 41 -20.63 -25.69 14.13
CA SER A 41 -19.80 -26.46 13.21
C SER A 41 -19.97 -25.95 11.78
N ALA A 42 -18.92 -26.09 10.98
CA ALA A 42 -18.91 -25.79 9.55
C ALA A 42 -18.10 -26.85 8.81
N GLN A 43 -18.34 -26.97 7.51
CA GLN A 43 -17.53 -27.80 6.63
C GLN A 43 -16.78 -26.91 5.63
N LYS A 44 -15.52 -27.21 5.39
CA LYS A 44 -14.70 -26.54 4.38
C LYS A 44 -13.76 -27.56 3.76
N ASP A 45 -13.84 -27.71 2.44
CA ASP A 45 -13.14 -28.79 1.74
C ASP A 45 -13.48 -30.16 2.39
N ASP A 46 -12.48 -30.99 2.69
CA ASP A 46 -12.64 -32.27 3.39
C ASP A 46 -12.63 -32.15 4.93
N ASP A 47 -12.49 -30.93 5.45
CA ASP A 47 -12.32 -30.66 6.87
C ASP A 47 -13.64 -30.34 7.58
N LEU A 48 -13.78 -30.88 8.78
CA LEU A 48 -14.84 -30.50 9.71
C LEU A 48 -14.28 -29.46 10.69
N LEU A 49 -14.91 -28.30 10.76
CA LEU A 49 -14.52 -27.18 11.60
C LEU A 49 -15.51 -27.05 12.74
N GLN A 50 -15.01 -26.85 13.95
CA GLN A 50 -15.82 -26.49 15.11
C GLN A 50 -15.28 -25.19 15.70
N TYR A 51 -16.16 -24.20 15.84
CA TYR A 51 -15.84 -22.92 16.46
C TYR A 51 -16.48 -22.82 17.83
N CYS A 52 -15.75 -22.28 18.81
CA CYS A 52 -16.29 -21.94 20.12
C CYS A 52 -15.82 -20.53 20.51
N LEU A 53 -16.77 -19.60 20.62
CA LEU A 53 -16.51 -18.20 20.96
C LEU A 53 -16.81 -18.01 22.43
N ARG A 54 -15.87 -17.46 23.19
CA ARG A 54 -16.04 -17.25 24.62
C ARG A 54 -16.11 -15.77 24.91
N PHE A 55 -17.20 -15.39 25.57
CA PHE A 55 -17.46 -14.02 25.97
C PHE A 55 -17.37 -13.92 27.48
N GLU A 56 -16.83 -12.81 27.95
CA GLU A 56 -16.76 -12.49 29.37
C GLU A 56 -17.34 -11.11 29.65
N ARG A 57 -17.90 -10.97 30.85
CA ARG A 57 -18.54 -9.74 31.29
C ARG A 57 -17.47 -8.74 31.70
N GLU A 58 -17.44 -7.61 30.99
CA GLU A 58 -16.52 -6.51 31.26
C GLU A 58 -17.13 -5.52 32.28
N SER A 59 -18.44 -5.30 32.21
CA SER A 59 -19.18 -4.46 33.16
C SER A 59 -20.61 -4.97 33.36
N LYS A 60 -21.40 -4.31 34.21
CA LYS A 60 -22.81 -4.67 34.45
C LYS A 60 -23.58 -4.84 33.15
N ASP A 61 -23.32 -3.95 32.18
CA ASP A 61 -24.08 -3.85 30.94
C ASP A 61 -23.23 -4.11 29.67
N ALA A 62 -22.01 -4.67 29.80
CA ALA A 62 -21.15 -4.96 28.65
C ALA A 62 -20.46 -6.33 28.76
N PHE A 63 -20.38 -7.01 27.62
CA PHE A 63 -19.53 -8.18 27.39
C PHE A 63 -18.45 -7.84 26.36
N ARG A 64 -17.35 -8.59 26.42
CA ARG A 64 -16.31 -8.59 25.39
C ARG A 64 -16.07 -10.02 24.91
N LEU A 65 -15.68 -10.17 23.65
CA LEU A 65 -15.08 -11.42 23.18
C LEU A 65 -13.73 -11.57 23.90
N LYS A 66 -13.54 -12.71 24.57
CA LYS A 66 -12.29 -13.05 25.28
C LYS A 66 -11.34 -13.80 24.36
N GLU A 67 -11.87 -14.79 23.67
CA GLU A 67 -11.15 -15.65 22.74
C GLU A 67 -12.14 -16.38 21.83
N TYR A 68 -11.64 -16.92 20.74
CA TYR A 68 -12.32 -17.99 20.03
C TYR A 68 -11.38 -19.17 19.82
N GLU A 69 -11.98 -20.35 19.85
CA GLU A 69 -11.35 -21.64 19.63
C GLU A 69 -11.79 -22.16 18.26
N LEU A 70 -10.83 -22.61 17.45
CA LEU A 70 -11.08 -23.30 16.18
C LEU A 70 -10.48 -24.70 16.25
N THR A 71 -11.34 -25.71 16.18
CA THR A 71 -10.94 -27.11 16.06
C THR A 71 -11.15 -27.57 14.62
N ILE A 72 -10.12 -28.15 14.01
CA ILE A 72 -10.20 -28.80 12.70
C ILE A 72 -10.06 -30.30 12.87
N ARG A 73 -10.97 -31.06 12.25
CA ARG A 73 -10.82 -32.48 12.00
C ARG A 73 -10.49 -32.73 10.54
N THR A 74 -9.32 -33.30 10.27
CA THR A 74 -8.96 -33.84 8.96
C THR A 74 -8.88 -35.36 9.05
N ILE A 75 -9.95 -36.05 8.62
CA ILE A 75 -10.07 -37.50 8.75
C ILE A 75 -9.80 -38.15 7.38
N PRO A 76 -8.68 -38.88 7.21
CA PRO A 76 -8.35 -39.55 5.97
C PRO A 76 -9.23 -40.80 5.83
N LEU A 77 -10.25 -40.72 4.97
CA LEU A 77 -11.13 -41.84 4.72
C LEU A 77 -10.55 -42.78 3.65
N PRO A 78 -10.71 -44.12 3.80
CA PRO A 78 -10.18 -45.05 2.81
C PRO A 78 -10.89 -44.89 1.46
N THR A 79 -10.11 -44.74 0.39
CA THR A 79 -10.63 -44.53 -0.98
C THR A 79 -11.37 -45.73 -1.54
N SER A 80 -11.16 -46.93 -0.99
CA SER A 80 -11.90 -48.15 -1.33
C SER A 80 -13.40 -48.07 -1.04
N TYR A 81 -13.83 -47.10 -0.22
CA TYR A 81 -15.22 -46.91 0.21
C TYR A 81 -15.83 -45.60 -0.28
N SER A 82 -15.43 -45.10 -1.46
CA SER A 82 -15.89 -43.81 -2.00
C SER A 82 -17.43 -43.70 -2.09
N LEU A 83 -18.12 -44.77 -2.51
CA LEU A 83 -19.59 -44.79 -2.59
C LEU A 83 -20.25 -44.68 -1.21
N LEU A 84 -19.72 -45.38 -0.21
CA LEU A 84 -20.21 -45.31 1.17
C LEU A 84 -19.97 -43.91 1.75
N ASN A 85 -18.84 -43.29 1.41
CA ASN A 85 -18.54 -41.90 1.80
C ASN A 85 -19.58 -40.92 1.28
N GLU A 86 -19.95 -41.02 0.00
CA GLU A 86 -21.00 -40.18 -0.61
C GLU A 86 -22.35 -40.39 0.07
N GLU A 87 -22.73 -41.64 0.33
CA GLU A 87 -23.99 -41.98 1.03
C GLU A 87 -24.03 -41.40 2.46
N LEU A 88 -22.92 -41.48 3.20
CA LEU A 88 -22.81 -40.96 4.57
C LEU A 88 -22.85 -39.44 4.62
N MET A 89 -22.21 -38.77 3.65
CA MET A 89 -22.27 -37.31 3.53
C MET A 89 -23.71 -36.82 3.31
N ILE A 90 -24.48 -37.52 2.46
CA ILE A 90 -25.91 -37.21 2.23
C ILE A 90 -26.71 -37.45 3.52
N ALA A 91 -26.48 -38.57 4.21
CA ALA A 91 -27.20 -38.92 5.43
C ALA A 91 -26.92 -37.93 6.59
N ASP A 92 -25.69 -37.42 6.70
CA ASP A 92 -25.31 -36.40 7.69
C ASP A 92 -26.04 -35.07 7.42
N ALA A 93 -26.04 -34.60 6.16
CA ALA A 93 -26.76 -33.38 5.77
C ALA A 93 -28.26 -33.46 6.09
N MET A 94 -28.89 -34.61 5.81
CA MET A 94 -30.30 -34.87 6.11
C MET A 94 -30.57 -34.88 7.62
N THR A 95 -29.66 -35.49 8.41
CA THR A 95 -29.77 -35.54 9.87
C THR A 95 -29.68 -34.15 10.49
N ASN A 96 -28.76 -33.31 10.01
CA ASN A 96 -28.58 -31.94 10.49
C ASN A 96 -29.80 -31.05 10.15
N ALA A 97 -30.37 -31.18 8.94
CA ALA A 97 -31.59 -30.45 8.57
C ALA A 97 -32.78 -30.78 9.49
N TYR A 98 -32.98 -32.07 9.80
CA TYR A 98 -34.01 -32.52 10.73
C TYR A 98 -33.82 -31.94 12.14
N LEU A 99 -32.60 -32.00 12.69
CA LEU A 99 -32.29 -31.47 14.02
C LEU A 99 -32.46 -29.95 14.12
N SER A 100 -32.29 -29.22 13.01
CA SER A 100 -32.50 -27.77 12.94
C SER A 100 -33.96 -27.32 12.82
N GLY A 101 -34.92 -28.26 12.74
CA GLY A 101 -36.35 -27.93 12.64
C GLY A 101 -36.83 -27.48 11.26
N ASN A 102 -36.01 -27.68 10.22
CA ASN A 102 -36.44 -27.49 8.82
C ASN A 102 -37.10 -28.78 8.33
N GLU A 103 -38.42 -28.76 8.12
CA GLU A 103 -39.19 -29.92 7.64
C GLU A 103 -38.94 -30.19 6.15
N GLU A 104 -37.97 -31.05 5.85
CA GLU A 104 -38.05 -31.99 4.72
C GLU A 104 -37.57 -33.37 5.21
N ALA A 105 -38.53 -34.25 5.51
CA ALA A 105 -38.23 -35.68 5.66
C ALA A 105 -38.03 -36.27 4.26
N GLY A 106 -36.76 -36.45 3.88
CA GLY A 106 -36.34 -37.36 2.81
C GLY A 106 -35.69 -38.60 3.44
N ASP A 107 -36.47 -39.66 3.61
CA ASP A 107 -36.13 -41.02 4.06
C ASP A 107 -35.22 -41.18 5.29
N TYR A 108 -35.83 -41.18 6.47
CA TYR A 108 -35.28 -41.78 7.70
C TYR A 108 -34.72 -43.21 7.45
N GLU A 109 -35.30 -43.95 6.49
CA GLU A 109 -34.81 -45.25 6.04
C GLU A 109 -33.41 -45.18 5.43
N PHE A 110 -33.05 -44.11 4.71
CA PHE A 110 -31.72 -43.91 4.15
C PHE A 110 -30.67 -43.71 5.24
N CYS A 111 -30.98 -42.90 6.26
CA CYS A 111 -30.12 -42.72 7.43
C CYS A 111 -29.98 -44.02 8.26
N LEU A 112 -31.04 -44.82 8.36
CA LEU A 112 -30.97 -46.13 9.01
C LEU A 112 -30.13 -47.13 8.21
N ALA A 113 -30.28 -47.16 6.89
CA ALA A 113 -29.54 -48.05 6.00
C ALA A 113 -28.03 -47.75 6.03
N THR A 114 -27.64 -46.47 5.98
CA THR A 114 -26.23 -46.06 6.10
C THR A 114 -25.65 -46.38 7.48
N LYS A 115 -26.43 -46.24 8.56
CA LYS A 115 -26.03 -46.68 9.90
C LYS A 115 -25.78 -48.19 9.96
N GLN A 116 -26.65 -48.98 9.33
CA GLN A 116 -26.51 -50.44 9.30
C GLN A 116 -25.26 -50.85 8.51
N LYS A 117 -24.99 -50.23 7.36
CA LYS A 117 -23.76 -50.44 6.57
C LYS A 117 -22.50 -50.15 7.39
N LEU A 118 -22.49 -49.10 8.21
CA LEU A 118 -21.36 -48.81 9.09
C LEU A 118 -21.17 -49.85 10.20
N LYS A 119 -22.24 -50.40 10.75
CA LYS A 119 -22.16 -51.49 11.73
C LYS A 119 -21.60 -52.78 11.11
N GLU A 120 -22.00 -53.08 9.88
CA GLU A 120 -21.45 -54.22 9.12
C GLU A 120 -19.98 -54.00 8.78
N LEU A 121 -19.61 -52.80 8.34
CA LEU A 121 -18.20 -52.45 8.11
C LEU A 121 -17.39 -52.54 9.40
N HIS A 122 -17.93 -52.12 10.55
CA HIS A 122 -17.24 -52.22 11.83
C HIS A 122 -16.95 -53.67 12.23
N GLN A 123 -17.77 -54.64 11.82
CA GLN A 123 -17.47 -56.07 12.06
C GLN A 123 -16.35 -56.60 11.15
N ALA A 124 -16.19 -56.05 9.95
CA ALA A 124 -15.22 -56.50 8.97
C ALA A 124 -13.87 -55.74 9.04
N GLU A 125 -13.93 -54.41 9.08
CA GLU A 125 -12.80 -53.48 9.11
C GLU A 125 -13.06 -52.36 10.15
N PRO A 126 -12.86 -52.63 11.45
CA PRO A 126 -13.17 -51.70 12.54
C PRO A 126 -12.54 -50.32 12.35
N ALA A 127 -11.24 -50.26 12.02
CA ALA A 127 -10.51 -49.00 11.83
C ALA A 127 -11.11 -48.11 10.73
N ALA A 128 -11.59 -48.70 9.62
CA ALA A 128 -12.23 -47.94 8.55
C ALA A 128 -13.59 -47.39 9.02
N ALA A 129 -14.41 -48.24 9.67
CA ALA A 129 -15.71 -47.86 10.19
C ALA A 129 -15.62 -46.77 11.26
N GLU A 130 -14.65 -46.87 12.17
CA GLU A 130 -14.42 -45.89 13.23
C GLU A 130 -14.09 -44.50 12.67
N LEU A 131 -13.28 -44.41 11.60
CA LEU A 131 -13.00 -43.13 10.93
C LEU A 131 -14.26 -42.51 10.32
N PHE A 132 -15.10 -43.31 9.68
CA PHE A 132 -16.39 -42.85 9.14
C PHE A 132 -17.35 -42.41 10.25
N MET A 133 -17.46 -43.18 11.33
CA MET A 133 -18.29 -42.83 12.49
C MET A 133 -17.77 -41.55 13.16
N PHE A 134 -16.46 -41.42 13.34
CA PHE A 134 -15.84 -40.22 13.91
C PHE A 134 -16.03 -38.98 13.03
N LYS A 135 -16.13 -39.15 11.70
CA LYS A 135 -16.38 -38.05 10.76
C LYS A 135 -17.86 -37.62 10.70
N TYR A 136 -18.78 -38.57 10.58
CA TYR A 136 -20.18 -38.29 10.21
C TYR A 136 -21.18 -38.47 11.35
N TRP A 137 -20.80 -39.09 12.47
CA TRP A 137 -21.72 -39.23 13.61
C TRP A 137 -21.43 -38.21 14.70
N PRO A 138 -22.46 -37.70 15.40
CA PRO A 138 -22.26 -36.97 16.65
C PRO A 138 -21.63 -37.88 17.69
N GLN A 139 -20.88 -37.27 18.61
CA GLN A 139 -20.13 -37.99 19.64
C GLN A 139 -21.01 -38.93 20.48
N SER A 140 -22.24 -38.53 20.77
CA SER A 140 -23.19 -39.39 21.50
C SER A 140 -23.49 -40.71 20.80
N MET A 141 -23.36 -40.78 19.46
CA MET A 141 -23.63 -41.99 18.67
C MET A 141 -22.38 -42.84 18.45
N TYR A 142 -21.22 -42.26 18.13
CA TYR A 142 -20.02 -43.08 17.89
C TYR A 142 -19.37 -43.60 19.18
N LYS A 143 -19.63 -42.99 20.34
CA LYS A 143 -18.98 -43.36 21.61
C LYS A 143 -19.32 -44.78 22.09
N GLU A 144 -20.42 -45.36 21.62
CA GLU A 144 -20.73 -46.78 21.83
C GLU A 144 -19.70 -47.70 21.15
N PHE A 145 -19.16 -47.29 20.01
CA PHE A 145 -18.22 -48.03 19.19
C PHE A 145 -16.76 -47.63 19.46
N ILE A 146 -16.55 -46.36 19.84
CA ILE A 146 -15.24 -45.78 20.15
C ILE A 146 -15.31 -45.20 21.58
N PRO A 147 -15.18 -46.04 22.62
CA PRO A 147 -15.31 -45.59 24.01
C PRO A 147 -14.17 -44.63 24.42
N ASP A 148 -12.97 -44.85 23.87
CA ASP A 148 -11.81 -43.97 24.01
C ASP A 148 -11.48 -43.30 22.66
N ASP A 149 -12.11 -42.15 22.42
CA ASP A 149 -11.89 -41.35 21.21
C ASP A 149 -10.61 -40.49 21.29
N SER A 150 -9.88 -40.52 22.42
CA SER A 150 -8.73 -39.65 22.68
C SER A 150 -7.61 -39.82 21.64
N SER A 151 -7.37 -41.05 21.19
CA SER A 151 -6.34 -41.36 20.19
C SER A 151 -6.71 -40.83 18.80
N LEU A 152 -7.98 -40.93 18.39
CA LEU A 152 -8.48 -40.38 17.14
C LEU A 152 -8.49 -38.85 17.16
N LYS A 153 -8.90 -38.26 18.29
CA LYS A 153 -8.81 -36.80 18.49
C LYS A 153 -7.37 -36.34 18.41
N GLN A 154 -6.46 -36.97 19.15
CA GLN A 154 -5.04 -36.61 19.10
C GLN A 154 -4.44 -36.73 17.70
N ARG A 155 -4.92 -37.67 16.88
CA ARG A 155 -4.40 -37.93 15.53
C ARG A 155 -5.03 -37.05 14.46
N TYR A 156 -6.30 -36.70 14.59
CA TYR A 156 -7.08 -36.07 13.50
C TYR A 156 -7.70 -34.73 13.89
N GLU A 157 -7.75 -34.38 15.17
CA GLU A 157 -8.13 -33.05 15.66
C GLU A 157 -6.91 -32.19 15.95
N ILE A 158 -7.00 -30.94 15.55
CA ILE A 158 -6.12 -29.89 16.02
C ILE A 158 -6.95 -28.70 16.44
N THR A 159 -6.58 -28.08 17.55
CA THR A 159 -7.30 -26.93 18.12
C THR A 159 -6.37 -25.72 18.23
N LEU A 160 -6.82 -24.59 17.71
CA LEU A 160 -6.18 -23.29 17.85
C LEU A 160 -7.00 -22.41 18.78
N TRP A 161 -6.33 -21.81 19.76
CA TRP A 161 -6.89 -20.82 20.66
C TRP A 161 -6.45 -19.42 20.21
N VAL A 162 -7.42 -18.56 19.92
CA VAL A 162 -7.18 -17.19 19.47
C VAL A 162 -7.70 -16.22 20.50
N GLU A 163 -6.78 -15.62 21.25
CA GLU A 163 -7.09 -14.53 22.18
C GLU A 163 -7.60 -13.30 21.42
N ALA A 164 -8.69 -12.70 21.91
CA ALA A 164 -9.25 -11.49 21.33
C ALA A 164 -8.45 -10.24 21.79
N LYS A 165 -7.87 -9.53 20.82
CA LYS A 165 -7.07 -8.31 21.00
C LYS A 165 -7.67 -7.13 20.25
N GLY A 166 -8.98 -6.94 20.39
CA GLY A 166 -9.72 -5.91 19.65
C GLY A 166 -9.55 -6.09 18.14
N ASP A 167 -9.11 -5.04 17.44
CA ASP A 167 -8.92 -5.05 15.98
C ASP A 167 -7.71 -5.88 15.51
N ASN A 168 -6.80 -6.25 16.43
CA ASN A 168 -5.64 -7.10 16.12
C ASN A 168 -5.93 -8.61 16.28
N THR A 169 -7.19 -8.98 16.53
CA THR A 169 -7.58 -10.39 16.66
C THR A 169 -7.43 -11.11 15.32
N MET A 170 -6.83 -12.30 15.31
CA MET A 170 -6.65 -13.10 14.10
C MET A 170 -8.02 -13.46 13.50
N ARG A 171 -8.19 -13.30 12.19
CA ARG A 171 -9.44 -13.64 11.48
C ARG A 171 -9.58 -15.16 11.32
N ALA A 172 -10.81 -15.67 11.30
CA ALA A 172 -11.11 -17.10 11.21
C ALA A 172 -10.52 -17.76 9.96
N ALA A 173 -10.56 -17.08 8.81
CA ALA A 173 -9.96 -17.58 7.58
C ALA A 173 -8.43 -17.74 7.68
N VAL A 174 -7.76 -16.85 8.42
CA VAL A 174 -6.31 -16.91 8.67
C VAL A 174 -6.00 -18.01 9.68
N ALA A 175 -6.80 -18.12 10.75
CA ALA A 175 -6.71 -19.21 11.73
C ALA A 175 -6.85 -20.60 11.08
N TYR A 176 -7.79 -20.75 10.13
CA TYR A 176 -7.93 -21.98 9.34
C TYR A 176 -6.68 -22.30 8.51
N GLN A 177 -6.09 -21.32 7.82
CA GLN A 177 -4.86 -21.57 7.06
C GLN A 177 -3.69 -21.92 7.98
N TYR A 178 -3.56 -21.20 9.11
CA TYR A 178 -2.53 -21.44 10.12
C TYR A 178 -2.59 -22.86 10.68
N ILE A 179 -3.77 -23.31 11.12
CA ILE A 179 -3.92 -24.62 11.75
C ILE A 179 -3.83 -25.78 10.72
N LYS A 180 -4.19 -25.55 9.45
CA LYS A 180 -3.97 -26.52 8.37
C LYS A 180 -2.49 -26.73 8.02
N GLN A 181 -1.65 -25.72 8.26
CA GLN A 181 -0.20 -25.80 8.07
C GLN A 181 0.48 -26.49 9.25
N MET A 182 -0.02 -26.32 10.48
CA MET A 182 0.46 -27.06 11.66
C MET A 182 0.41 -28.59 11.47
N ASN A 183 -0.59 -29.12 10.74
CA ASN A 183 -0.73 -30.57 10.51
C ASN A 183 0.22 -31.15 9.44
N ARG A 184 1.20 -30.37 8.97
CA ARG A 184 2.20 -30.77 7.94
C ARG A 184 3.66 -30.58 8.39
N GLU A 185 3.91 -30.17 9.62
CA GLU A 185 5.24 -29.77 10.10
C GLU A 185 5.75 -30.65 11.24
N HIS A 186 7.05 -30.88 11.28
CA HIS A 186 7.76 -31.36 12.46
C HIS A 186 8.25 -30.17 13.30
N VAL A 187 8.33 -30.30 14.62
CA VAL A 187 8.99 -29.37 15.55
C VAL A 187 10.25 -30.02 16.09
N ILE A 188 11.42 -29.61 15.60
CA ILE A 188 12.75 -30.08 16.02
C ILE A 188 13.18 -29.40 17.33
N ALA A 189 13.60 -30.19 18.32
CA ALA A 189 14.17 -29.71 19.57
C ALA A 189 15.50 -28.94 19.38
N ASP A 190 15.73 -27.88 20.16
CA ASP A 190 16.97 -27.07 20.10
C ASP A 190 18.25 -27.90 20.31
N GLU A 191 18.17 -28.91 21.18
CA GLU A 191 19.26 -29.87 21.41
C GLU A 191 19.57 -30.67 20.13
N LEU A 192 18.53 -31.04 19.38
CA LEU A 192 18.67 -31.80 18.13
C LEU A 192 19.27 -30.96 17.01
N LEU A 193 18.94 -29.67 16.93
CA LEU A 193 19.61 -28.73 16.01
C LEU A 193 21.10 -28.59 16.32
N THR A 194 21.46 -28.63 17.60
CA THR A 194 22.86 -28.59 18.04
C THR A 194 23.60 -29.87 17.67
N ILE A 195 22.96 -31.04 17.86
CA ILE A 195 23.48 -32.34 17.43
C ILE A 195 23.67 -32.35 15.92
N ALA A 196 22.65 -31.96 15.14
CA ALA A 196 22.69 -31.92 13.68
C ALA A 196 23.88 -31.10 13.16
N LYS A 197 24.08 -29.92 13.74
CA LYS A 197 25.20 -29.05 13.36
C LYS A 197 26.56 -29.70 13.62
N ASN A 198 26.72 -30.39 14.74
CA ASN A 198 27.97 -31.08 15.08
C ASN A 198 28.22 -32.29 14.18
N GLU A 199 27.19 -33.09 13.92
CA GLU A 199 27.27 -34.28 13.06
C GLU A 199 27.63 -33.92 11.61
N MET A 200 27.04 -32.85 11.08
CA MET A 200 27.41 -32.32 9.76
C MET A 200 28.86 -31.84 9.71
N GLN A 201 29.36 -31.18 10.76
CA GLN A 201 30.78 -30.78 10.83
C GLN A 201 31.73 -31.99 10.83
N ASN A 202 31.26 -33.14 11.31
CA ASN A 202 32.01 -34.40 11.31
C ASN A 202 31.86 -35.19 9.99
N GLY A 203 31.13 -34.66 9.00
CA GLY A 203 30.93 -35.28 7.69
C GLY A 203 29.80 -36.31 7.63
N ASN A 204 28.91 -36.33 8.62
CA ASN A 204 27.73 -37.19 8.64
C ASN A 204 26.55 -36.44 7.99
N HIS A 205 26.42 -36.55 6.67
CA HIS A 205 25.46 -35.77 5.87
C HIS A 205 24.20 -36.53 5.47
N PHE A 206 24.12 -37.83 5.76
CA PHE A 206 22.90 -38.62 5.54
C PHE A 206 22.11 -38.67 6.84
N ILE A 207 20.87 -38.20 6.81
CA ILE A 207 20.01 -38.10 8.00
C ILE A 207 18.82 -39.03 7.82
N ALA A 208 18.56 -39.89 8.80
CA ALA A 208 17.32 -40.64 8.95
C ALA A 208 16.47 -39.96 10.03
N TYR A 209 15.32 -39.39 9.67
CA TYR A 209 14.42 -38.73 10.64
C TYR A 209 13.04 -39.38 10.68
N ASN A 210 12.46 -39.50 11.87
CA ASN A 210 11.15 -40.12 12.07
C ASN A 210 10.05 -39.25 11.45
N GLN A 211 9.18 -39.86 10.64
CA GLN A 211 8.06 -39.17 9.98
C GLN A 211 6.76 -39.24 10.78
N ILE A 212 6.68 -40.11 11.80
CA ILE A 212 5.46 -40.30 12.60
C ILE A 212 5.31 -39.21 13.65
N ASN A 213 6.42 -38.78 14.26
CA ASN A 213 6.41 -37.87 15.40
C ASN A 213 6.35 -36.41 14.97
N TYR A 214 5.32 -35.69 15.41
CA TYR A 214 5.20 -34.23 15.18
C TYR A 214 6.34 -33.44 15.83
N PHE A 215 6.82 -33.83 17.01
CA PHE A 215 8.00 -33.23 17.64
C PHE A 215 9.18 -34.17 17.45
N LEU A 216 10.26 -33.69 16.82
CA LEU A 216 11.49 -34.46 16.63
C LEU A 216 12.47 -34.11 17.72
N ASP A 217 12.76 -35.07 18.58
CA ASP A 217 13.83 -34.98 19.56
C ASP A 217 14.92 -36.02 19.30
N LYS A 218 15.79 -36.23 20.28
CA LYS A 218 17.01 -37.03 20.12
C LYS A 218 16.78 -38.45 19.54
N PRO A 219 15.80 -39.23 19.99
CA PRO A 219 15.49 -40.54 19.39
C PRO A 219 14.91 -40.47 17.97
N ASP A 220 14.52 -39.29 17.46
CA ASP A 220 13.83 -39.17 16.18
C ASP A 220 14.72 -38.79 15.01
N MET A 221 16.03 -38.58 15.21
CA MET A 221 16.94 -38.19 14.14
C MET A 221 18.35 -38.76 14.31
N TYR A 222 18.80 -39.48 13.28
CA TYR A 222 20.09 -40.16 13.25
C TYR A 222 20.91 -39.69 12.06
N PHE A 223 22.23 -39.62 12.24
CA PHE A 223 23.18 -39.09 11.27
C PHE A 223 24.19 -40.16 10.89
N PHE A 224 24.47 -40.28 9.59
CA PHE A 224 25.32 -41.32 9.01
C PHE A 224 26.29 -40.71 8.00
N LYS A 225 27.43 -41.37 7.85
CA LYS A 225 28.47 -40.97 6.89
C LYS A 225 28.14 -41.43 5.48
N TYR A 226 27.51 -42.60 5.35
CA TYR A 226 27.19 -43.22 4.07
C TYR A 226 25.69 -43.43 3.92
N LYS A 227 25.19 -43.32 2.69
CA LYS A 227 23.77 -43.45 2.38
C LYS A 227 23.24 -44.84 2.70
N GLU A 228 24.07 -45.85 2.48
CA GLU A 228 23.76 -47.26 2.67
C GLU A 228 23.45 -47.54 4.15
N GLU A 229 24.22 -46.97 5.08
CA GLU A 229 24.00 -47.10 6.53
C GLU A 229 22.68 -46.45 6.97
N ALA A 230 22.37 -45.26 6.44
CA ALA A 230 21.12 -44.57 6.75
C ALA A 230 19.89 -45.33 6.22
N ASN A 231 19.99 -45.89 5.01
CA ASN A 231 18.92 -46.72 4.43
C ASN A 231 18.74 -48.02 5.22
N GLU A 232 19.84 -48.70 5.57
CA GLU A 232 19.78 -49.91 6.39
C GLU A 232 19.16 -49.64 7.76
N PHE A 233 19.50 -48.51 8.39
CA PHE A 233 18.85 -48.08 9.63
C PHE A 233 17.35 -47.85 9.42
N SER A 234 16.98 -47.14 8.36
CA SER A 234 15.59 -46.83 8.03
C SER A 234 14.76 -48.10 7.80
N ASP A 235 15.26 -49.04 7.00
CA ASP A 235 14.58 -50.27 6.63
C ASP A 235 14.38 -51.23 7.82
N ASN A 236 15.32 -51.20 8.79
CA ASN A 236 15.27 -52.05 9.98
C ASN A 236 14.43 -51.46 11.14
N ASN A 237 14.00 -50.20 11.05
CA ASN A 237 13.28 -49.50 12.12
C ASN A 237 11.92 -48.97 11.61
N ILE A 238 11.08 -49.89 11.12
CA ILE A 238 9.69 -49.61 10.71
C ILE A 238 8.74 -50.27 11.73
N SER A 239 7.97 -49.45 12.46
CA SER A 239 6.99 -49.87 13.46
C SER A 239 5.79 -48.91 13.49
N GLU A 240 4.81 -49.16 14.36
CA GLU A 240 3.70 -48.21 14.59
C GLU A 240 4.18 -46.88 15.22
N TYR A 241 5.40 -46.85 15.76
CA TYR A 241 6.02 -45.70 16.41
C TYR A 241 7.22 -45.12 15.63
N ASP A 242 7.77 -45.89 14.69
CA ASP A 242 8.98 -45.57 13.95
C ASP A 242 8.76 -45.69 12.44
N ASN A 243 8.97 -44.61 11.71
CA ASN A 243 9.08 -44.66 10.26
C ASN A 243 10.07 -43.59 9.80
N TYR A 244 11.32 -43.99 9.57
CA TYR A 244 12.38 -43.05 9.25
C TYR A 244 12.42 -42.75 7.74
N LYS A 245 12.72 -41.50 7.39
CA LYS A 245 13.03 -41.10 6.02
C LYS A 245 14.47 -40.63 5.93
N VAL A 246 15.16 -41.13 4.91
CA VAL A 246 16.55 -40.76 4.62
C VAL A 246 16.61 -39.55 3.69
N ILE A 247 17.36 -38.54 4.10
CA ILE A 247 17.68 -37.34 3.32
C ILE A 247 19.19 -37.07 3.35
N HIS A 248 19.66 -36.23 2.43
CA HIS A 248 21.05 -35.79 2.39
C HIS A 248 21.10 -34.27 2.56
N ALA A 249 21.85 -33.77 3.53
CA ALA A 249 22.04 -32.34 3.75
C ALA A 249 23.47 -32.02 4.18
N GLU A 250 24.13 -31.14 3.44
CA GLU A 250 25.50 -30.68 3.73
C GLU A 250 25.52 -29.48 4.68
N SER A 251 24.36 -28.87 4.90
CA SER A 251 24.21 -27.71 5.76
C SER A 251 22.90 -27.72 6.53
N MET A 252 22.86 -26.94 7.61
CA MET A 252 21.62 -26.72 8.36
C MET A 252 20.51 -26.14 7.47
N ASP A 253 20.84 -25.28 6.51
CA ASP A 253 19.84 -24.70 5.59
C ASP A 253 19.21 -25.77 4.69
N GLU A 254 20.00 -26.74 4.21
CA GLU A 254 19.49 -27.86 3.40
C GLU A 254 18.68 -28.87 4.23
N LEU A 255 19.09 -29.13 5.46
CA LEU A 255 18.37 -30.01 6.39
C LEU A 255 16.98 -29.44 6.68
N LEU A 256 16.91 -28.16 7.05
CA LEU A 256 15.67 -27.48 7.41
C LEU A 256 14.75 -27.27 6.20
N LYS A 257 15.26 -27.32 4.97
CA LYS A 257 14.45 -27.31 3.73
C LYS A 257 13.85 -28.68 3.39
N GLN A 258 14.50 -29.77 3.80
CA GLN A 258 14.15 -31.13 3.40
C GLN A 258 13.32 -31.88 4.43
N ILE A 259 13.49 -31.54 5.71
CA ILE A 259 12.51 -31.84 6.75
C ILE A 259 11.44 -30.74 6.64
N PRO A 260 10.14 -31.05 6.64
CA PRO A 260 9.11 -30.03 6.78
C PRO A 260 9.16 -29.46 8.20
N TYR A 261 10.19 -28.65 8.49
CA TYR A 261 10.41 -27.92 9.72
C TYR A 261 10.50 -26.44 9.37
N GLY A 262 9.68 -25.62 10.03
CA GLY A 262 9.87 -24.17 9.98
C GLY A 262 9.05 -23.44 8.92
N GLU A 263 7.81 -23.84 8.67
CA GLU A 263 6.81 -22.84 8.28
C GLU A 263 6.36 -22.06 9.52
N GLN A 264 6.36 -22.60 10.74
CA GLN A 264 6.14 -21.80 11.97
C GLN A 264 7.14 -20.67 12.18
N LEU A 265 8.46 -20.89 12.03
CA LEU A 265 9.44 -19.80 12.15
C LEU A 265 9.28 -18.81 10.97
N LYS A 266 8.97 -19.31 9.77
CA LYS A 266 8.74 -18.49 8.57
C LYS A 266 7.42 -17.73 8.62
N ILE A 267 6.36 -18.27 9.24
CA ILE A 267 5.01 -17.72 9.44
C ILE A 267 5.00 -16.81 10.66
N GLN A 268 5.76 -17.09 11.71
CA GLN A 268 5.97 -16.14 12.80
C GLN A 268 6.84 -14.99 12.31
N LEU A 269 7.85 -15.24 11.47
CA LEU A 269 8.58 -14.20 10.74
C LEU A 269 7.72 -13.50 9.68
N LEU A 270 6.79 -14.18 9.00
CA LEU A 270 5.90 -13.60 8.00
C LEU A 270 4.77 -12.84 8.67
N THR A 271 4.21 -13.30 9.79
CA THR A 271 3.15 -12.66 10.59
C THR A 271 3.74 -11.48 11.35
N ASN A 272 4.93 -11.64 11.95
CA ASN A 272 5.70 -10.49 12.43
C ASN A 272 6.08 -9.59 11.25
N LYS A 273 6.49 -10.09 10.09
CA LYS A 273 6.72 -9.25 8.89
C LYS A 273 5.44 -8.65 8.35
N PHE A 274 4.25 -9.24 8.47
CA PHE A 274 2.98 -8.76 7.93
C PHE A 274 2.39 -7.72 8.88
N GLN A 275 2.46 -7.94 10.20
CA GLN A 275 2.21 -6.91 11.21
C GLN A 275 3.23 -5.77 11.08
N THR A 276 4.52 -6.09 11.03
CA THR A 276 5.59 -5.10 10.81
C THR A 276 5.44 -4.41 9.45
N MET A 277 4.99 -5.10 8.38
CA MET A 277 4.77 -4.51 7.05
C MET A 277 3.51 -3.66 7.01
N ASN A 278 2.44 -4.03 7.72
CA ASN A 278 1.25 -3.20 7.84
C ASN A 278 1.52 -1.97 8.71
N GLU A 279 2.29 -2.12 9.80
CA GLU A 279 2.76 -1.00 10.61
C GLU A 279 3.76 -0.12 9.86
N GLN A 280 4.68 -0.72 9.09
CA GLN A 280 5.61 0.01 8.22
C GLN A 280 4.89 0.68 7.06
N ASN A 281 3.85 0.06 6.48
CA ASN A 281 3.06 0.64 5.42
C ASN A 281 2.22 1.80 5.96
N LEU A 282 1.57 1.63 7.11
CA LEU A 282 0.88 2.71 7.81
C LEU A 282 1.84 3.87 8.10
N LYS A 283 2.98 3.60 8.72
CA LYS A 283 4.01 4.61 9.01
C LYS A 283 4.51 5.29 7.74
N TYR A 284 4.77 4.52 6.67
CA TYR A 284 5.17 5.05 5.38
C TYR A 284 4.11 6.00 4.80
N LEU A 285 2.82 5.66 4.91
CA LEU A 285 1.73 6.51 4.44
C LEU A 285 1.59 7.77 5.30
N GLN A 286 1.66 7.65 6.63
CA GLN A 286 1.66 8.79 7.56
C GLN A 286 2.83 9.74 7.29
N ASP A 287 4.04 9.20 7.13
CA ASP A 287 5.23 9.97 6.78
C ASP A 287 5.06 10.67 5.42
N ASN A 288 4.51 9.98 4.42
CA ASN A 288 4.24 10.58 3.12
C ASN A 288 3.24 11.74 3.22
N ILE A 289 2.14 11.57 3.94
CA ILE A 289 1.15 12.63 4.18
C ILE A 289 1.83 13.83 4.88
N LYS A 290 2.58 13.56 5.95
CA LYS A 290 3.29 14.57 6.74
C LYS A 290 4.30 15.36 5.89
N TYR A 291 5.23 14.66 5.22
CA TYR A 291 6.32 15.28 4.48
C TYR A 291 5.87 15.94 3.16
N HIS A 292 4.69 15.58 2.64
CA HIS A 292 4.06 16.30 1.52
C HIS A 292 3.24 17.53 1.97
N GLY A 293 3.19 17.82 3.27
CA GLY A 293 2.66 19.07 3.80
C GLY A 293 1.19 19.03 4.20
N PHE A 294 0.63 17.83 4.40
CA PHE A 294 -0.75 17.64 4.88
C PHE A 294 -0.84 17.48 6.42
N GLY A 295 0.31 17.38 7.10
CA GLY A 295 0.37 17.23 8.56
C GLY A 295 -0.04 15.84 9.03
N GLU A 296 -0.53 15.74 10.27
CA GLU A 296 -0.89 14.47 10.92
C GLU A 296 -2.40 14.33 11.17
N GLY A 297 -3.19 15.36 10.86
CA GLY A 297 -4.64 15.39 11.14
C GLY A 297 -5.45 14.36 10.35
N LEU A 298 -4.91 13.83 9.26
CA LEU A 298 -5.55 12.79 8.44
C LEU A 298 -5.29 11.36 8.95
N ASN A 299 -4.40 11.18 9.94
CA ASN A 299 -3.99 9.84 10.40
C ASN A 299 -5.17 8.98 10.91
N PRO A 300 -6.13 9.50 11.72
CA PRO A 300 -7.26 8.69 12.19
C PRO A 300 -8.14 8.18 11.04
N GLU A 301 -8.39 9.02 10.03
CA GLU A 301 -9.20 8.63 8.87
C GLU A 301 -8.44 7.65 7.97
N LEU A 302 -7.13 7.85 7.77
CA LEU A 302 -6.26 6.91 7.09
C LEU A 302 -6.33 5.52 7.73
N GLU A 303 -6.12 5.43 9.04
CA GLU A 303 -6.15 4.17 9.80
C GLU A 303 -7.51 3.48 9.68
N SER A 304 -8.61 4.25 9.80
CA SER A 304 -9.97 3.73 9.62
C SER A 304 -10.20 3.15 8.22
N GLN A 305 -9.73 3.83 7.16
CA GLN A 305 -9.89 3.35 5.78
C GLN A 305 -9.04 2.11 5.51
N LEU A 306 -7.82 2.04 6.05
CA LEU A 306 -6.97 0.85 5.96
C LEU A 306 -7.60 -0.35 6.69
N ALA A 307 -8.19 -0.13 7.87
CA ALA A 307 -8.87 -1.18 8.63
C ALA A 307 -10.09 -1.76 7.90
N LYS A 308 -10.81 -0.94 7.12
CA LYS A 308 -11.94 -1.38 6.28
C LYS A 308 -11.50 -2.28 5.11
N GLY A 309 -10.24 -2.19 4.67
CA GLY A 309 -9.70 -3.04 3.61
C GLY A 309 -10.19 -2.71 2.19
N SER A 310 -10.74 -1.52 1.97
CA SER A 310 -11.20 -1.05 0.65
C SER A 310 -10.05 -1.05 -0.36
N ALA A 311 -10.29 -1.47 -1.61
CA ALA A 311 -9.25 -1.51 -2.64
C ALA A 311 -8.68 -0.11 -2.99
N GLU A 312 -9.52 0.92 -2.95
CA GLU A 312 -9.16 2.32 -3.20
C GLU A 312 -9.99 3.23 -2.28
N PHE A 313 -9.41 4.34 -1.85
CA PHE A 313 -10.12 5.38 -1.08
C PHE A 313 -9.44 6.75 -1.22
N THR A 314 -10.15 7.79 -0.79
CA THR A 314 -9.65 9.17 -0.81
C THR A 314 -9.75 9.84 0.55
N LEU A 315 -8.82 10.74 0.86
CA LEU A 315 -8.87 11.60 2.04
C LEU A 315 -8.95 13.07 1.59
N ALA A 316 -9.93 13.81 2.11
CA ALA A 316 -10.10 15.23 1.81
C ALA A 316 -9.29 16.08 2.81
N PHE A 317 -8.62 17.11 2.30
CA PHE A 317 -7.81 18.02 3.10
C PHE A 317 -8.04 19.46 2.69
N LYS A 318 -8.08 20.35 3.67
CA LYS A 318 -8.32 21.79 3.46
C LYS A 318 -7.47 22.59 4.43
N THR A 319 -6.76 23.59 3.93
CA THR A 319 -5.92 24.47 4.75
C THR A 319 -5.74 25.84 4.09
N GLU A 320 -4.97 26.71 4.72
CA GLU A 320 -4.56 27.99 4.14
C GLU A 320 -3.05 28.03 3.89
N VAL A 321 -2.67 28.48 2.69
CA VAL A 321 -1.28 28.80 2.34
C VAL A 321 -1.23 30.27 1.92
N ASN A 322 -0.40 31.06 2.61
CA ASN A 322 -0.29 32.50 2.40
C ASN A 322 -1.65 33.22 2.43
N LYS A 323 -2.51 32.90 3.41
CA LYS A 323 -3.87 33.46 3.58
C LYS A 323 -4.83 33.18 2.42
N LYS A 324 -4.52 32.18 1.58
CA LYS A 324 -5.43 31.67 0.56
C LYS A 324 -5.77 30.23 0.88
N GLU A 325 -7.05 29.93 0.82
CA GLU A 325 -7.58 28.59 0.97
C GLU A 325 -7.07 27.69 -0.18
N ILE A 326 -6.59 26.50 0.19
CA ILE A 326 -6.21 25.44 -0.74
C ILE A 326 -6.87 24.14 -0.30
N GLU A 327 -7.44 23.44 -1.27
CA GLU A 327 -8.08 22.15 -1.10
C GLU A 327 -7.23 21.07 -1.76
N ALA A 328 -7.22 19.88 -1.17
CA ALA A 328 -6.58 18.71 -1.73
C ALA A 328 -7.39 17.44 -1.47
N THR A 329 -7.38 16.53 -2.45
CA THR A 329 -7.94 15.18 -2.32
C THR A 329 -6.83 14.18 -2.56
N LEU A 330 -6.45 13.44 -1.52
CA LEU A 330 -5.38 12.46 -1.56
C LEU A 330 -5.95 11.10 -1.98
N HIS A 331 -5.32 10.43 -2.94
CA HIS A 331 -5.79 9.15 -3.48
C HIS A 331 -4.89 8.00 -3.05
N PHE A 332 -5.51 6.98 -2.43
CA PHE A 332 -4.85 5.78 -1.95
C PHE A 332 -5.38 4.55 -2.68
N LYS A 333 -4.47 3.64 -3.02
CA LYS A 333 -4.80 2.38 -3.69
C LYS A 333 -4.01 1.23 -3.09
N LYS A 334 -4.69 0.11 -2.85
CA LYS A 334 -4.09 -1.17 -2.50
C LYS A 334 -3.38 -1.77 -3.72
N SER A 335 -2.22 -2.38 -3.52
CA SER A 335 -1.53 -3.12 -4.58
C SER A 335 -2.33 -4.37 -4.97
N ASP A 336 -2.29 -4.70 -6.26
CA ASP A 336 -2.94 -5.90 -6.80
C ASP A 336 -2.18 -7.19 -6.42
N THR A 337 -0.91 -7.06 -5.98
CA THR A 337 -0.03 -8.20 -5.70
C THR A 337 0.39 -8.31 -4.23
N THR A 338 0.09 -7.30 -3.41
CA THR A 338 0.47 -7.26 -1.98
C THR A 338 -0.59 -6.54 -1.16
N ASP A 339 -0.64 -6.77 0.15
CA ASP A 339 -1.57 -6.05 1.03
C ASP A 339 -1.23 -4.57 1.31
N MET A 340 -0.13 -4.06 0.73
CA MET A 340 0.30 -2.67 0.90
C MET A 340 -0.58 -1.67 0.15
N TYR A 341 -0.77 -0.51 0.78
CA TYR A 341 -1.40 0.66 0.20
C TYR A 341 -0.38 1.71 -0.23
N PHE A 342 -0.74 2.47 -1.26
CA PHE A 342 0.12 3.49 -1.85
C PHE A 342 -0.63 4.81 -2.01
N PHE A 343 -0.01 5.89 -1.53
CA PHE A 343 -0.39 7.26 -1.84
C PHE A 343 0.22 7.66 -3.20
N ASN A 344 -0.56 7.56 -4.26
CA ASN A 344 -0.05 7.66 -5.64
C ASN A 344 -0.18 9.06 -6.23
N LYS A 345 -1.21 9.82 -5.81
CA LYS A 345 -1.50 11.15 -6.33
C LYS A 345 -2.38 11.92 -5.37
N TYR A 346 -2.40 13.24 -5.54
CA TYR A 346 -3.44 14.09 -4.98
C TYR A 346 -3.90 15.11 -6.01
N ASP A 347 -5.19 15.44 -5.97
CA ASP A 347 -5.72 16.58 -6.71
C ASP A 347 -5.64 17.80 -5.80
N SER A 348 -5.25 18.95 -6.34
CA SER A 348 -5.23 20.20 -5.58
C SER A 348 -5.91 21.32 -6.32
N LYS A 349 -6.60 22.18 -5.56
CA LYS A 349 -7.39 23.30 -6.06
C LYS A 349 -7.13 24.55 -5.22
N VAL A 350 -6.91 25.68 -5.89
CA VAL A 350 -6.74 27.00 -5.27
C VAL A 350 -7.35 28.08 -6.17
N LYS A 351 -7.80 29.18 -5.57
CA LYS A 351 -8.19 30.36 -6.34
C LYS A 351 -6.99 31.25 -6.64
N ASN A 352 -6.82 31.62 -7.92
CA ASN A 352 -5.81 32.60 -8.29
C ASN A 352 -6.22 34.03 -7.89
N GLU A 353 -5.39 35.03 -8.21
CA GLU A 353 -5.67 36.44 -7.91
C GLU A 353 -6.91 37.00 -8.65
N ARG A 354 -7.31 36.38 -9.75
CA ARG A 354 -8.51 36.71 -10.52
C ARG A 354 -9.76 35.96 -10.03
N ASN A 355 -9.66 35.26 -8.89
CA ASN A 355 -10.73 34.45 -8.32
C ASN A 355 -11.16 33.27 -9.23
N GLU A 356 -10.29 32.83 -10.14
CA GLU A 356 -10.50 31.67 -11.00
C GLU A 356 -10.01 30.40 -10.31
N ASP A 357 -10.72 29.30 -10.52
CA ASP A 357 -10.37 27.99 -9.96
C ASP A 357 -9.21 27.37 -10.74
N MET A 358 -8.05 27.27 -10.08
CA MET A 358 -6.88 26.58 -10.58
C MET A 358 -6.80 25.20 -9.95
N ALA A 359 -6.81 24.15 -10.78
CA ALA A 359 -6.74 22.77 -10.31
C ALA A 359 -5.71 21.96 -11.10
N GLN A 360 -5.04 21.04 -10.42
CA GLN A 360 -4.03 20.14 -11.00
C GLN A 360 -3.92 18.86 -10.17
N THR A 361 -3.77 17.72 -10.83
CA THR A 361 -3.35 16.46 -10.23
C THR A 361 -1.82 16.38 -10.15
N PHE A 362 -1.30 16.12 -8.95
CA PHE A 362 0.11 15.89 -8.68
C PHE A 362 0.35 14.42 -8.34
N TYR A 363 1.31 13.80 -9.01
CA TYR A 363 1.66 12.41 -8.80
C TYR A 363 2.81 12.29 -7.80
N ILE A 364 2.74 11.25 -6.97
CA ILE A 364 3.76 10.87 -5.99
C ILE A 364 4.36 9.54 -6.43
N ASN A 365 5.69 9.48 -6.49
CA ASN A 365 6.42 8.27 -6.87
C ASN A 365 7.41 7.91 -5.76
N LYS A 366 7.21 6.77 -5.10
CA LYS A 366 8.07 6.28 -4.00
C LYS A 366 8.36 7.37 -2.94
N GLY A 367 7.32 8.13 -2.58
CA GLY A 367 7.40 9.25 -1.62
C GLY A 367 8.13 10.51 -2.12
N SER A 368 8.44 10.57 -3.41
CA SER A 368 8.92 11.79 -4.07
C SER A 368 7.81 12.42 -4.90
N GLY A 369 7.64 13.73 -4.77
CA GLY A 369 6.63 14.45 -5.53
C GLY A 369 6.57 15.92 -5.16
N VAL A 370 5.58 16.61 -5.70
CA VAL A 370 5.27 18.00 -5.39
C VAL A 370 4.55 18.05 -4.05
N THR A 371 5.05 18.82 -3.08
CA THR A 371 4.37 19.06 -1.79
C THR A 371 3.20 20.03 -1.96
N LEU A 372 2.27 20.10 -1.00
CA LEU A 372 1.11 20.98 -1.06
C LEU A 372 1.49 22.47 -1.23
N LYS A 373 2.56 22.92 -0.56
CA LYS A 373 3.05 24.31 -0.70
C LYS A 373 3.69 24.56 -2.07
N GLU A 374 4.40 23.58 -2.63
CA GLU A 374 4.93 23.67 -3.99
C GLU A 374 3.80 23.64 -5.02
N ALA A 375 2.76 22.83 -4.82
CA ALA A 375 1.55 22.83 -5.65
C ALA A 375 0.84 24.18 -5.62
N TYR A 376 0.70 24.80 -4.45
CA TYR A 376 0.22 26.18 -4.33
C TYR A 376 1.05 27.14 -5.19
N ASN A 377 2.39 27.02 -5.18
CA ASN A 377 3.26 27.88 -5.97
C ASN A 377 3.07 27.64 -7.49
N LEU A 378 3.02 26.38 -7.92
CA LEU A 378 2.78 25.98 -9.31
C LEU A 378 1.41 26.47 -9.83
N LEU A 379 0.34 26.32 -9.03
CA LEU A 379 -1.01 26.78 -9.38
C LEU A 379 -1.14 28.31 -9.45
N ASN A 380 -0.20 29.05 -8.84
CA ASN A 380 -0.06 30.50 -9.00
C ASN A 380 0.94 30.88 -10.12
N GLY A 381 1.35 29.93 -10.97
CA GLY A 381 2.19 30.17 -12.15
C GLY A 381 3.69 30.26 -11.88
N ARG A 382 4.13 30.00 -10.64
CA ARG A 382 5.54 30.06 -10.25
C ARG A 382 6.25 28.75 -10.59
N ALA A 383 7.57 28.82 -10.70
CA ALA A 383 8.40 27.65 -10.97
C ALA A 383 8.91 27.01 -9.67
N VAL A 384 9.04 25.67 -9.66
CA VAL A 384 9.56 24.90 -8.53
C VAL A 384 10.70 23.99 -9.02
N HIS A 385 11.84 24.04 -8.35
CA HIS A 385 12.99 23.17 -8.59
C HIS A 385 12.82 21.84 -7.86
N LYS A 386 12.88 20.73 -8.59
CA LYS A 386 12.72 19.37 -8.05
C LYS A 386 13.79 18.43 -8.58
N GLU A 387 14.14 17.47 -7.73
CA GLU A 387 14.72 16.21 -8.18
C GLU A 387 13.57 15.30 -8.63
N LEU A 388 13.62 14.88 -9.88
CA LEU A 388 12.62 14.05 -10.56
C LEU A 388 13.27 12.76 -11.03
N THR A 389 12.44 11.77 -11.37
CA THR A 389 12.88 10.48 -11.88
C THR A 389 12.31 10.26 -13.28
N ASN A 390 13.15 9.84 -14.23
CA ASN A 390 12.71 9.53 -15.59
C ASN A 390 12.13 8.10 -15.69
N LYS A 391 11.75 7.66 -16.89
CA LYS A 391 11.19 6.31 -17.11
C LYS A 391 12.19 5.18 -16.85
N GLU A 392 13.49 5.48 -16.82
CA GLU A 392 14.59 4.54 -16.59
C GLU A 392 15.05 4.54 -15.11
N ASP A 393 14.23 5.11 -14.22
CA ASP A 393 14.52 5.28 -12.79
C ASP A 393 15.76 6.16 -12.51
N GLN A 394 16.23 6.94 -13.48
CA GLN A 394 17.35 7.88 -13.31
C GLN A 394 16.86 9.21 -12.76
N LYS A 395 17.57 9.68 -11.72
CA LYS A 395 17.31 10.96 -11.07
C LYS A 395 17.91 12.11 -11.87
N TYR A 396 17.15 13.18 -12.04
CA TYR A 396 17.60 14.42 -12.66
C TYR A 396 16.95 15.61 -11.96
N LYS A 397 17.58 16.79 -12.04
CA LYS A 397 17.02 18.02 -11.50
C LYS A 397 16.41 18.86 -12.61
N ALA A 398 15.27 19.47 -12.31
CA ALA A 398 14.61 20.37 -13.23
C ALA A 398 13.75 21.39 -12.49
N TRP A 399 13.63 22.57 -13.08
CA TRP A 399 12.56 23.49 -12.74
C TRP A 399 11.28 23.09 -13.46
N ILE A 400 10.17 23.05 -12.74
CA ILE A 400 8.84 22.72 -13.25
C ILE A 400 7.99 23.97 -13.16
N GLN A 401 7.21 24.25 -14.21
CA GLN A 401 6.21 25.32 -14.24
C GLN A 401 4.97 24.84 -15.01
N LEU A 402 3.78 25.26 -14.62
CA LEU A 402 2.55 24.96 -15.36
C LEU A 402 2.36 25.93 -16.52
N ASP A 403 1.99 25.40 -17.68
CA ASP A 403 1.50 26.20 -18.80
C ASP A 403 -0.03 26.27 -18.76
N PHE A 404 -0.56 27.46 -18.48
CA PHE A 404 -1.99 27.70 -18.37
C PHE A 404 -2.67 27.93 -19.73
N SER A 405 -1.97 27.80 -20.86
CA SER A 405 -2.57 27.98 -22.20
C SER A 405 -3.54 26.87 -22.58
N THR A 406 -3.29 25.63 -22.15
CA THR A 406 -3.99 24.43 -22.61
C THR A 406 -4.12 23.40 -21.49
N LYS A 407 -5.19 22.61 -21.54
CA LYS A 407 -5.41 21.47 -20.64
C LYS A 407 -5.40 20.16 -21.43
N ASP A 408 -4.91 19.09 -20.80
CA ASP A 408 -4.98 17.74 -21.34
C ASP A 408 -6.40 17.13 -21.17
N LYS A 409 -6.57 15.90 -21.68
CA LYS A 409 -7.82 15.14 -21.59
C LYS A 409 -8.28 14.81 -20.17
N HIS A 410 -7.40 14.96 -19.17
CA HIS A 410 -7.68 14.74 -17.76
C HIS A 410 -7.88 16.07 -17.00
N GLY A 411 -7.92 17.20 -17.70
CA GLY A 411 -8.11 18.52 -17.11
C GLY A 411 -6.85 19.14 -16.49
N ASN A 412 -5.68 18.54 -16.70
CA ASN A 412 -4.40 19.01 -16.17
C ASN A 412 -3.71 19.98 -17.13
N TYR A 413 -3.03 20.98 -16.58
CA TYR A 413 -2.15 21.87 -17.33
C TYR A 413 -0.87 21.15 -17.76
N GLU A 414 -0.35 21.53 -18.92
CA GLU A 414 0.93 21.03 -19.41
C GLU A 414 2.08 21.51 -18.50
N ARG A 415 3.11 20.67 -18.32
CA ARG A 415 4.27 21.00 -17.49
C ARG A 415 5.47 21.37 -18.36
N LYS A 416 5.95 22.60 -18.22
CA LYS A 416 7.25 23.03 -18.73
C LYS A 416 8.35 22.55 -17.78
N GLN A 417 9.42 22.00 -18.35
CA GLN A 417 10.59 21.55 -17.60
C GLN A 417 11.84 22.24 -18.13
N TYR A 418 12.60 22.83 -17.22
CA TYR A 418 13.90 23.44 -17.51
C TYR A 418 14.97 22.61 -16.78
N HIS A 419 15.54 21.64 -17.50
CA HIS A 419 16.59 20.76 -17.00
C HIS A 419 17.91 21.53 -16.79
N GLU A 420 18.89 20.91 -16.13
CA GLU A 420 20.21 21.54 -15.90
C GLU A 420 20.87 22.05 -17.20
N ASN A 421 20.75 21.30 -18.30
CA ASN A 421 21.25 21.69 -19.62
C ASN A 421 20.54 22.91 -20.24
N TYR A 422 19.40 23.33 -19.69
CA TYR A 422 18.76 24.57 -20.09
C TYR A 422 19.62 25.79 -19.72
N GLY A 423 20.47 25.68 -18.69
CA GLY A 423 21.42 26.71 -18.29
C GLY A 423 20.77 27.87 -17.53
N TYR A 424 19.82 27.57 -16.62
CA TYR A 424 19.37 28.53 -15.62
C TYR A 424 20.05 28.23 -14.28
N ASP A 425 20.91 29.14 -13.83
CA ASP A 425 21.50 29.12 -12.50
C ASP A 425 20.87 30.23 -11.65
N LEU A 426 20.17 29.83 -10.58
CA LEU A 426 19.50 30.77 -9.69
C LEU A 426 20.51 31.62 -8.90
N LYS A 427 21.66 31.08 -8.50
CA LYS A 427 22.66 31.84 -7.74
C LYS A 427 23.32 32.88 -8.64
N GLU A 428 23.62 32.50 -9.88
CA GLU A 428 24.10 33.45 -10.90
C GLU A 428 23.05 34.53 -11.14
N ALA A 429 21.78 34.16 -11.32
CA ALA A 429 20.69 35.12 -11.51
C ALA A 429 20.56 36.12 -10.33
N LEU A 430 20.75 35.65 -9.09
CA LEU A 430 20.74 36.50 -7.90
C LEU A 430 21.96 37.43 -7.84
N SER A 431 23.12 37.00 -8.34
CA SER A 431 24.38 37.78 -8.29
C SER A 431 24.35 39.07 -9.11
N PHE A 432 23.42 39.18 -10.09
CA PHE A 432 23.19 40.40 -10.84
C PHE A 432 22.53 41.53 -10.03
N TYR A 433 22.10 41.25 -8.80
CA TYR A 433 21.39 42.21 -7.95
C TYR A 433 22.18 42.47 -6.66
N PRO A 434 22.29 43.73 -6.21
CA PRO A 434 23.01 44.08 -4.98
C PRO A 434 22.16 43.75 -3.74
N ILE A 435 21.88 42.47 -3.50
CA ILE A 435 21.06 42.05 -2.35
C ILE A 435 21.89 42.18 -1.06
N LYS A 436 21.37 42.96 -0.10
CA LYS A 436 21.99 43.20 1.20
C LYS A 436 22.07 41.90 2.02
N ASP A 437 23.06 41.81 2.91
CA ASP A 437 23.29 40.68 3.83
C ASP A 437 23.59 39.32 3.18
N MET A 438 23.87 39.28 1.87
CA MET A 438 24.29 38.07 1.13
C MET A 438 25.69 37.54 1.50
N MET A 439 26.44 38.24 2.37
CA MET A 439 27.80 37.82 2.76
C MET A 439 27.83 36.59 3.69
N LYS A 440 26.70 36.25 4.30
CA LYS A 440 26.57 35.05 5.14
C LYS A 440 26.08 33.88 4.29
N GLU A 441 26.90 32.85 4.15
CA GLU A 441 26.62 31.67 3.33
C GLU A 441 25.27 30.99 3.71
N GLU A 442 24.91 31.01 4.99
CA GLU A 442 23.68 30.41 5.52
C GLU A 442 22.41 31.17 5.08
N ASP A 443 22.45 32.50 5.04
CA ASP A 443 21.33 33.34 4.61
C ASP A 443 21.08 33.14 3.11
N MET A 444 22.15 33.07 2.31
CA MET A 444 22.06 32.77 0.88
C MET A 444 21.50 31.36 0.62
N LYS A 445 21.95 30.34 1.37
CA LYS A 445 21.39 28.98 1.29
C LYS A 445 19.90 28.95 1.59
N THR A 446 19.47 29.69 2.62
CA THR A 446 18.06 29.76 3.02
C THR A 446 17.20 30.45 1.95
N LEU A 447 17.68 31.57 1.40
CA LEU A 447 17.01 32.27 0.31
C LEU A 447 16.85 31.37 -0.92
N VAL A 448 17.96 30.76 -1.37
CA VAL A 448 17.97 29.87 -2.54
C VAL A 448 16.99 28.71 -2.35
N ARG A 449 17.01 28.01 -1.21
CA ARG A 449 16.07 26.92 -0.91
C ARG A 449 14.62 27.37 -0.93
N SER A 450 14.33 28.59 -0.50
CA SER A 450 12.97 29.13 -0.51
C SER A 450 12.49 29.41 -1.94
N LEU A 451 13.35 30.04 -2.76
CA LEU A 451 13.08 30.34 -4.17
C LEU A 451 12.99 29.06 -5.03
N GLU A 452 13.82 28.06 -4.76
CA GLU A 452 13.73 26.72 -5.36
C GLU A 452 12.39 26.05 -5.08
N LYS A 453 11.79 26.28 -3.92
CA LYS A 453 10.43 25.80 -3.62
C LYS A 453 9.33 26.62 -4.30
N GLY A 454 9.70 27.63 -5.09
CA GLY A 454 8.80 28.55 -5.78
C GLY A 454 8.20 29.63 -4.89
N ASN A 455 8.74 29.85 -3.68
CA ASN A 455 8.26 30.91 -2.80
C ASN A 455 8.68 32.29 -3.32
N VAL A 456 7.87 33.30 -3.02
CA VAL A 456 8.28 34.70 -3.14
C VAL A 456 9.02 35.10 -1.86
N GLN A 457 10.14 35.81 -1.97
CA GLN A 457 10.93 36.27 -0.83
C GLN A 457 11.16 37.76 -0.86
N MET A 458 10.98 38.42 0.28
CA MET A 458 11.34 39.83 0.43
C MET A 458 12.84 39.94 0.66
N VAL A 459 13.50 40.77 -0.14
CA VAL A 459 14.91 41.10 -0.01
C VAL A 459 15.11 42.61 0.02
N THR A 460 16.23 43.06 0.57
CA THR A 460 16.63 44.46 0.52
C THR A 460 17.75 44.61 -0.50
N LEU A 461 17.57 45.49 -1.48
CA LEU A 461 18.61 45.86 -2.44
C LEU A 461 19.37 47.07 -1.92
N ASP A 462 20.69 46.97 -1.86
CA ASP A 462 21.62 48.06 -1.56
C ASP A 462 22.00 48.76 -2.86
N THR A 463 21.12 49.64 -3.33
CA THR A 463 21.33 50.43 -4.54
C THR A 463 22.06 51.72 -4.19
N PRO A 464 22.81 52.33 -5.13
CA PRO A 464 23.58 53.53 -4.84
C PRO A 464 22.70 54.65 -4.23
N GLY A 465 22.89 54.93 -2.94
CA GLY A 465 22.17 55.99 -2.22
C GLY A 465 20.80 55.61 -1.64
N LYS A 466 20.34 54.36 -1.75
CA LYS A 466 19.07 53.92 -1.14
C LYS A 466 18.98 52.40 -0.94
N GLU A 467 18.43 52.01 0.21
CA GLU A 467 17.95 50.65 0.45
C GLU A 467 16.50 50.49 -0.02
N ILE A 468 16.24 49.54 -0.91
CA ILE A 468 14.91 49.30 -1.48
C ILE A 468 14.48 47.87 -1.16
N LYS A 469 13.32 47.72 -0.52
CA LYS A 469 12.70 46.41 -0.29
C LYS A 469 11.91 45.98 -1.52
N VAL A 470 12.20 44.80 -2.04
CA VAL A 470 11.51 44.18 -3.17
C VAL A 470 11.18 42.74 -2.84
N PHE A 471 10.21 42.16 -3.55
CA PHE A 471 9.95 40.73 -3.52
C PHE A 471 10.54 40.07 -4.76
N ILE A 472 11.11 38.88 -4.62
CA ILE A 472 11.72 38.13 -5.71
C ILE A 472 11.19 36.69 -5.80
N GLU A 473 11.17 36.17 -7.02
CA GLU A 473 10.91 34.75 -7.33
C GLU A 473 11.80 34.27 -8.48
N ALA A 474 12.01 32.95 -8.57
CA ALA A 474 12.75 32.35 -9.67
C ALA A 474 11.98 32.41 -11.00
N ASN A 475 12.68 32.74 -12.09
CA ASN A 475 12.12 32.77 -13.44
C ASN A 475 13.03 31.98 -14.41
N PRO A 476 12.94 30.64 -14.38
CA PRO A 476 13.75 29.79 -15.24
C PRO A 476 13.50 30.04 -16.73
N GLN A 477 12.26 30.31 -17.14
CA GLN A 477 11.90 30.55 -18.54
C GLN A 477 12.79 31.63 -19.18
N TYR A 478 13.01 32.73 -18.45
CA TYR A 478 13.83 33.87 -18.91
C TYR A 478 15.21 33.90 -18.26
N LYS A 479 15.68 32.78 -17.69
CA LYS A 479 16.98 32.63 -17.03
C LYS A 479 17.32 33.77 -16.04
N SER A 480 16.33 34.23 -15.29
CA SER A 480 16.43 35.41 -14.42
C SER A 480 15.57 35.25 -13.17
N ILE A 481 15.32 36.34 -12.45
CA ILE A 481 14.34 36.41 -11.36
C ILE A 481 13.29 37.48 -11.70
N ASN A 482 12.06 37.30 -11.23
CA ASN A 482 11.07 38.38 -11.26
C ASN A 482 11.20 39.22 -9.99
N LEU A 483 11.03 40.54 -10.11
CA LEU A 483 10.99 41.48 -9.00
C LEU A 483 9.59 42.07 -8.90
N TYR A 484 9.12 42.30 -7.67
CA TYR A 484 7.84 42.95 -7.40
C TYR A 484 8.00 44.07 -6.38
N ASN A 485 7.17 45.09 -6.52
CA ASN A 485 7.07 46.17 -5.54
C ASN A 485 6.30 45.73 -4.27
N GLY A 486 6.14 46.66 -3.32
CA GLY A 486 5.39 46.41 -2.08
C GLY A 486 3.90 46.06 -2.25
N LYS A 487 3.34 46.26 -3.45
CA LYS A 487 1.96 45.89 -3.82
C LYS A 487 1.88 44.56 -4.58
N MET A 488 2.98 43.82 -4.69
CA MET A 488 3.09 42.59 -5.49
C MET A 488 2.86 42.78 -6.99
N GLU A 489 3.09 44.00 -7.50
CA GLU A 489 3.08 44.27 -8.95
C GLU A 489 4.47 43.99 -9.52
N ARG A 490 4.53 43.22 -10.61
CA ARG A 490 5.79 42.86 -11.27
C ARG A 490 6.44 44.10 -11.87
N LEU A 491 7.72 44.27 -11.58
CA LEU A 491 8.53 45.37 -12.11
C LEU A 491 8.97 45.07 -13.54
N ASP A 492 8.71 45.99 -14.46
CA ASP A 492 9.16 45.89 -15.85
C ASP A 492 10.66 46.20 -15.99
N GLN A 493 11.18 46.17 -17.21
CA GLN A 493 12.61 46.40 -17.45
C GLN A 493 13.04 47.84 -17.12
N ASP A 494 12.20 48.83 -17.43
CA ASP A 494 12.53 50.24 -17.23
C ASP A 494 12.54 50.58 -15.75
N GLN A 495 11.54 50.11 -15.01
CA GLN A 495 11.47 50.23 -13.54
C GLN A 495 12.65 49.55 -12.86
N ARG A 496 13.07 48.37 -13.34
CA ARG A 496 14.27 47.70 -12.81
C ARG A 496 15.54 48.49 -13.06
N GLN A 497 15.70 49.08 -14.24
CA GLN A 497 16.86 49.92 -14.54
C GLN A 497 16.86 51.22 -13.74
N GLU A 498 15.71 51.87 -13.60
CA GLU A 498 15.55 53.09 -12.82
C GLU A 498 15.91 52.87 -11.35
N MET A 499 15.50 51.75 -10.75
CA MET A 499 15.89 51.39 -9.38
C MET A 499 17.40 51.17 -9.21
N MET A 500 18.11 50.74 -10.26
CA MET A 500 19.55 50.49 -10.22
C MET A 500 20.38 51.73 -10.60
N ARG A 501 19.74 52.83 -11.00
CA ARG A 501 20.42 54.09 -11.32
C ARG A 501 20.74 54.87 -10.04
N GLN A 502 21.92 55.50 -10.02
CA GLN A 502 22.28 56.47 -8.99
C GLN A 502 21.28 57.62 -8.99
N PRO A 503 20.86 58.13 -7.81
CA PRO A 503 20.18 59.42 -7.74
C PRO A 503 21.16 60.47 -8.25
N GLU A 504 20.86 61.04 -9.42
CA GLU A 504 21.48 62.29 -9.82
C GLU A 504 21.22 63.30 -8.70
N MET A 505 22.29 63.81 -8.09
CA MET A 505 22.20 64.96 -7.21
C MET A 505 21.51 66.06 -8.02
N LYS A 506 20.26 66.36 -7.67
CA LYS A 506 19.65 67.62 -8.08
C LYS A 506 20.43 68.73 -7.39
N GLU A 507 21.46 69.23 -8.06
CA GLU A 507 21.98 70.56 -7.79
C GLU A 507 20.80 71.53 -7.91
N GLY A 508 20.51 72.19 -6.78
CA GLY A 508 19.52 73.25 -6.74
C GLY A 508 19.91 74.34 -7.71
N LYS A 509 19.03 74.64 -8.67
CA LYS A 509 18.88 76.00 -9.18
C LYS A 509 17.46 76.46 -8.93
N GLY A 510 17.41 77.54 -8.16
CA GLY A 510 16.21 78.25 -7.78
C GLY A 510 15.43 78.76 -8.98
N GLN A 511 14.20 79.13 -8.65
CA GLN A 511 13.22 79.80 -9.48
C GLN A 511 13.84 80.85 -10.41
N ASP A 512 13.43 80.83 -11.67
CA ASP A 512 12.95 82.07 -12.27
C ASP A 512 11.83 81.82 -13.29
N LYS A 513 10.84 82.71 -13.24
CA LYS A 513 9.63 82.71 -14.07
C LYS A 513 9.89 83.48 -15.36
N SER A 514 9.48 82.95 -16.51
CA SER A 514 8.84 83.77 -17.55
C SER A 514 7.95 82.95 -18.47
N LYS A 515 6.80 83.54 -18.79
CA LYS A 515 5.80 83.15 -19.79
C LYS A 515 6.36 83.45 -21.19
N GLU A 516 5.97 82.70 -22.22
CA GLU A 516 5.03 83.15 -23.27
C GLU A 516 4.84 82.14 -24.42
N GLN A 517 3.75 82.37 -25.14
CA GLN A 517 3.04 81.51 -26.10
C GLN A 517 3.64 81.47 -27.52
N LYS A 518 3.32 80.36 -28.22
CA LYS A 518 3.00 80.18 -29.64
C LYS A 518 3.36 81.30 -30.64
N GLN A 519 3.99 80.92 -31.76
CA GLN A 519 3.37 81.04 -33.10
C GLN A 519 4.10 80.27 -34.22
N GLU A 520 3.30 79.96 -35.24
CA GLU A 520 3.49 79.11 -36.42
C GLU A 520 4.32 79.74 -37.57
N LEU A 521 4.42 78.94 -38.65
CA LEU A 521 4.67 79.22 -40.07
C LEU A 521 6.12 78.98 -40.50
N GLY A 522 6.45 78.25 -41.58
CA GLY A 522 5.69 77.77 -42.72
C GLY A 522 6.53 77.94 -44.00
N GLY A 523 6.42 77.00 -44.95
CA GLY A 523 6.86 77.13 -46.36
C GLY A 523 8.26 76.60 -46.68
N GLU A 524 8.40 75.49 -47.42
CA GLU A 524 8.44 75.39 -48.91
C GLU A 524 9.91 75.53 -49.43
N ASP A 525 10.46 74.77 -50.39
CA ASP A 525 9.93 74.12 -51.59
C ASP A 525 10.98 73.16 -52.23
N LYS A 526 10.52 72.35 -53.20
CA LYS A 526 11.19 71.64 -54.32
C LYS A 526 11.85 70.27 -54.05
N GLY A 527 11.56 69.19 -54.76
CA GLY A 527 10.72 68.99 -55.96
C GLY A 527 11.38 67.97 -56.92
N GLU A 528 10.60 66.94 -57.31
CA GLU A 528 10.68 66.18 -58.58
C GLU A 528 11.88 65.21 -58.83
N LYS A 529 11.79 64.05 -59.50
CA LYS A 529 10.75 63.38 -60.32
C LYS A 529 11.19 61.95 -60.74
N LYS A 530 10.19 61.08 -60.99
CA LYS A 530 10.07 60.01 -62.03
C LYS A 530 11.00 58.78 -61.97
N LEU A 531 10.67 57.55 -62.43
CA LEU A 531 9.54 56.82 -63.06
C LEU A 531 9.97 55.31 -62.95
N GLY A 532 9.16 54.26 -62.97
CA GLY A 532 7.73 54.09 -63.16
C GLY A 532 7.34 52.60 -63.32
N LYS A 533 6.01 52.39 -63.37
CA LYS A 533 5.21 51.35 -64.06
C LYS A 533 5.59 49.85 -63.90
N GLY A 534 4.67 48.93 -63.59
CA GLY A 534 3.23 49.03 -63.37
C GLY A 534 2.48 47.68 -63.43
N LYS A 535 1.26 47.71 -62.87
CA LYS A 535 -0.01 46.97 -63.17
C LYS A 535 -0.02 45.43 -63.08
N LYS A 536 -0.81 44.85 -62.14
CA LYS A 536 -2.27 44.50 -62.18
C LYS A 536 -2.54 43.33 -63.15
N ALA A 537 -3.34 42.29 -62.90
CA ALA A 537 -4.38 41.90 -61.92
C ALA A 537 -4.37 40.35 -61.89
N GLY A 538 -4.89 39.57 -60.92
CA GLY A 538 -6.11 39.65 -60.12
C GLY A 538 -7.08 38.55 -60.60
N SER A 539 -7.28 37.48 -59.81
CA SER A 539 -8.52 36.71 -59.71
C SER A 539 -8.40 35.60 -58.66
N ASP A 540 -9.36 35.58 -57.75
CA ASP A 540 -9.67 34.53 -56.77
C ASP A 540 -10.10 33.22 -57.48
N ASP A 541 -9.84 32.05 -56.87
CA ASP A 541 -10.90 31.09 -56.51
C ASP A 541 -10.35 29.91 -55.65
N GLU A 542 -11.26 29.31 -54.91
CA GLU A 542 -11.12 28.30 -53.86
C GLU A 542 -10.64 26.90 -54.32
N SER A 543 -10.20 26.13 -53.31
CA SER A 543 -10.55 24.71 -53.04
C SER A 543 -9.42 23.67 -53.03
N LYS A 544 -9.28 23.07 -51.83
CA LYS A 544 -9.08 21.65 -51.49
C LYS A 544 -7.98 20.84 -52.21
N GLY A 545 -7.04 20.33 -51.40
CA GLY A 545 -6.82 18.88 -51.33
C GLY A 545 -5.41 18.34 -51.63
N LEU A 546 -4.87 17.68 -50.61
CA LEU A 546 -4.14 16.39 -50.65
C LEU A 546 -2.65 16.36 -51.06
N VAL A 547 -1.88 15.88 -50.07
CA VAL A 547 -0.86 14.81 -50.13
C VAL A 547 0.47 15.12 -50.83
N THR A 548 1.49 15.29 -49.99
CA THR A 548 2.90 15.24 -50.34
C THR A 548 3.41 13.79 -50.38
N LYS A 549 4.08 13.42 -51.48
CA LYS A 549 4.97 12.25 -51.55
C LYS A 549 6.26 12.59 -52.32
N LYS A 550 7.37 12.53 -51.57
CA LYS A 550 8.69 11.96 -51.90
C LYS A 550 9.46 12.41 -53.16
N ARG A 551 10.68 12.93 -52.92
CA ARG A 551 12.05 12.51 -53.38
C ARG A 551 13.00 13.70 -53.20
N ASN A 552 14.30 13.65 -52.91
CA ASN A 552 15.41 12.67 -53.01
C ASN A 552 16.44 13.03 -51.91
N ASN A 553 17.00 12.09 -51.15
CA ASN A 553 18.18 11.24 -51.43
C ASN A 553 19.52 12.00 -51.47
N HIS A 554 20.42 11.73 -50.51
CA HIS A 554 21.79 11.31 -50.81
C HIS A 554 22.41 10.47 -49.69
N ASN A 555 23.03 9.40 -50.17
CA ASN A 555 23.60 8.25 -49.51
C ASN A 555 25.08 8.51 -49.18
N ARG A 556 25.60 7.89 -48.11
CA ARG A 556 26.95 7.28 -48.10
C ARG A 556 27.11 6.44 -46.83
N GLY A 557 27.03 5.13 -47.00
CA GLY A 557 27.55 4.15 -46.05
C GLY A 557 28.93 3.65 -46.48
N MET A 558 29.59 2.97 -45.54
CA MET A 558 30.52 1.84 -45.62
C MET A 558 30.99 1.64 -44.16
N GLY A 559 31.01 0.45 -43.56
CA GLY A 559 30.87 -0.90 -44.05
C GLY A 559 31.84 -1.78 -43.24
N VAL A 560 31.27 -2.61 -42.36
CA VAL A 560 31.55 -4.04 -42.11
C VAL A 560 33.01 -4.51 -41.91
N HIS A 561 33.29 -5.10 -40.74
CA HIS A 561 33.41 -6.56 -40.62
C HIS A 561 32.99 -7.05 -39.24
#